data_AF-A0A3Q9S2Y9-F1
#
_entry.id   AF-A0A3Q9S2Y9-F1
#
_cell.length_a   1.000
_cell.length_b   1.000
_cell.length_c   1.000
_cell.angle_alpha   90.00
_cell.angle_beta   90.00
_cell.angle_gamma   90.00
#
_symmetry.space_group_name_H-M   'P 1'
#
loop_
_entity.id
_entity.type
_entity.pdbx_description
1 polymer ?
#
loop_
_entity_poly.entity_id
_entity_poly.type
_entity_poly.pdbx_seq_one_letter_code
_entity_poly.pdbx_strand_id
1 'polypeptide(L)' 'MHWEVIKRLTKTGIYISTIKSFEFNEESKDKMYNEALKYARHKNKMSFIKKYYYEIEFNWE' A
#
# COMPACT_ATOMS: atom_id res chain seq x y z
N MET A 1 -10.91 -1.17 10.37
CA MET A 1 -10.58 -1.70 9.03
C MET A 1 -9.67 -0.72 8.33
N HIS A 2 -8.58 -1.22 7.74
CA HIS A 2 -7.51 -0.42 7.18
C HIS A 2 -7.12 -0.93 5.79
N TRP A 3 -6.85 -0.01 4.88
CA TRP A 3 -6.04 -0.30 3.69
C TRP A 3 -4.60 0.04 4.01
N GLU A 4 -3.72 -0.96 3.98
CA GLU A 4 -2.31 -0.80 4.26
C GLU A 4 -1.51 -0.73 2.97
N VAL A 5 -0.66 0.27 2.84
CA VAL A 5 0.36 0.29 1.80
C VAL A 5 1.61 -0.39 2.35
N ILE A 6 1.94 -1.53 1.77
CA ILE A 6 3.03 -2.39 2.19
C ILE A 6 4.21 -2.22 1.25
N LYS A 7 5.41 -2.20 1.83
CA LYS A 7 6.68 -2.25 1.11
C LYS A 7 7.16 -3.69 1.05
N ARG A 8 7.45 -4.17 -0.16
CA ARG A 8 8.01 -5.51 -0.41
C ARG A 8 9.32 -5.45 -1.18
N LEU A 9 10.17 -6.45 -0.98
CA LEU A 9 11.37 -6.63 -1.77
C LEU A 9 11.03 -7.21 -3.15
N THR A 10 11.39 -6.54 -4.24
CA THR A 10 11.04 -6.97 -5.60
C THR A 10 11.58 -8.35 -5.96
N LYS A 11 12.74 -8.74 -5.41
CA LYS A 11 13.37 -10.03 -5.73
C LYS A 11 12.66 -11.24 -5.12
N THR A 12 12.07 -11.09 -3.94
CA THR A 12 11.54 -12.22 -3.15
C THR A 12 10.08 -12.07 -2.78
N GLY A 13 9.48 -10.89 -2.99
CA GLY A 13 8.14 -10.56 -2.51
C GLY A 13 8.03 -10.45 -0.99
N ILE A 14 9.14 -10.57 -0.24
CA ILE A 14 9.11 -10.55 1.23
C ILE A 14 8.59 -9.20 1.72
N TYR A 15 7.66 -9.26 2.67
CA TYR A 15 7.19 -8.12 3.45
C TYR A 15 8.36 -7.45 4.16
N ILE A 16 8.49 -6.15 4.02
CA ILE A 16 9.49 -5.36 4.74
C ILE A 16 8.83 -4.54 5.84
N SER A 17 7.78 -3.80 5.49
CA SER A 17 7.10 -2.88 6.42
C SER A 17 5.81 -2.34 5.83
N THR A 18 4.83 -2.06 6.67
CA THR A 18 3.69 -1.19 6.36
C THR A 18 4.18 0.25 6.43
N ILE A 19 3.99 1.02 5.36
CA ILE A 19 4.50 2.40 5.27
C ILE A 19 3.42 3.47 5.45
N LYS A 20 2.15 3.09 5.27
CA LYS A 20 1.00 3.95 5.50
C LYS A 20 -0.26 3.11 5.63
N SER A 21 -1.14 3.49 6.54
CA SER A 21 -2.46 2.86 6.70
C SER A 21 -3.54 3.91 6.46
N PHE A 22 -4.64 3.48 5.85
CA PHE A 22 -5.81 4.30 5.58
C PHE A 22 -7.01 3.64 6.24
N GLU A 23 -7.43 4.17 7.38
CA GLU A 23 -8.61 3.69 8.10
C GLU A 23 -9.89 4.02 7.31
N PHE A 24 -10.85 3.10 7.35
CA PHE A 24 -12.14 3.29 6.70
C PHE A 24 -13.28 2.57 7.43
N ASN A 25 -14.49 3.02 7.13
CA ASN A 25 -15.76 2.36 7.41
C ASN A 25 -16.43 1.93 6.10
N GLU A 26 -17.62 1.30 6.17
CA GLU A 26 -18.33 0.80 4.97
C GLU A 26 -18.56 1.88 3.91
N GLU A 27 -18.91 3.10 4.32
CA GLU A 27 -19.20 4.21 3.41
C GLU A 27 -17.94 4.78 2.74
N SER A 28 -16.79 4.73 3.43
CA SER A 28 -15.53 5.34 2.97
C SER A 28 -14.55 4.34 2.36
N LYS A 29 -14.88 3.04 2.35
CA LYS A 29 -14.02 1.94 1.89
C LYS A 29 -13.40 2.19 0.52
N ASP A 30 -14.21 2.50 -0.49
CA ASP A 30 -13.74 2.68 -1.87
C ASP A 30 -12.92 3.96 -2.03
N LYS A 31 -13.30 5.01 -1.32
CA LYS A 31 -12.54 6.27 -1.31
C LYS A 31 -11.15 6.05 -0.73
N MET A 32 -11.06 5.38 0.41
CA MET A 32 -9.79 5.10 1.07
C MET A 32 -8.93 4.11 0.28
N TYR A 33 -9.55 3.13 -0.39
CA TYR A 33 -8.83 2.24 -1.31
C TYR A 33 -8.18 3.02 -2.46
N ASN A 34 -8.92 3.94 -3.09
CA ASN A 34 -8.41 4.77 -4.18
C ASN A 34 -7.25 5.68 -3.74
N GLU A 35 -7.33 6.24 -2.52
CA GLU A 35 -6.23 7.02 -1.93
C GLU A 35 -4.99 6.16 -1.67
N ALA A 36 -5.16 4.97 -1.09
CA ALA A 36 -4.08 4.01 -0.90
C ALA A 36 -3.44 3.60 -2.23
N LEU A 37 -4.25 3.39 -3.28
CA LEU A 37 -3.80 3.02 -4.62
C LEU A 37 -3.02 4.14 -5.30
N LYS A 38 -3.51 5.38 -5.21
CA LYS A 38 -2.81 6.55 -5.71
C LYS A 38 -1.45 6.70 -5.02
N TYR A 39 -1.41 6.51 -3.71
CA TYR A 39 -0.17 6.56 -2.93
C TYR A 39 0.84 5.46 -3.35
N ALA A 40 0.39 4.20 -3.42
CA ALA A 40 1.25 3.08 -3.82
C ALA A 40 1.81 3.26 -5.24
N ARG A 41 0.97 3.66 -6.20
CA ARG A 41 1.38 3.97 -7.58
C ARG A 41 2.42 5.08 -7.64
N HIS A 42 2.22 6.15 -6.88
CA HIS A 42 3.17 7.24 -6.81
C HIS A 42 4.53 6.77 -6.27
N LYS A 43 4.54 5.97 -5.20
CA LYS A 43 5.78 5.40 -4.62
C LYS A 43 6.50 4.47 -5.60
N ASN A 44 5.76 3.62 -6.31
CA ASN A 44 6.32 2.75 -7.35
C ASN A 44 6.92 3.55 -8.51
N LYS A 45 6.32 4.69 -8.90
CA LYS A 45 6.81 5.54 -9.98
C LYS A 45 8.07 6.34 -9.58
N MET A 46 8.18 6.75 -8.32
CA MET A 46 9.34 7.53 -7.83
C MET A 46 10.61 6.70 -7.62
N SER A 47 10.51 5.39 -7.47
CA SER A 47 11.67 4.56 -7.14
C SER A 47 12.59 4.36 -8.36
N PHE A 48 13.69 5.11 -8.41
CA PHE A 48 14.71 5.00 -9.46
C PHE A 48 15.37 3.61 -9.51
N ILE A 49 15.50 2.98 -8.34
CA ILE A 49 16.00 1.61 -8.18
C ILE A 49 14.81 0.72 -7.83
N LYS A 50 14.49 -0.27 -8.67
CA LYS A 50 13.39 -1.23 -8.47
C LYS A 50 13.67 -2.26 -7.36
N LYS A 51 14.40 -1.91 -6.30
CA LYS A 51 14.70 -2.81 -5.19
C LYS A 51 13.44 -3.17 -4.40
N TYR A 52 12.50 -2.24 -4.33
CA TYR A 52 11.23 -2.42 -3.63
C TYR A 52 10.06 -2.08 -4.56
N TYR A 53 8.92 -2.67 -4.24
CA TYR A 53 7.63 -2.26 -4.77
C TYR A 53 6.63 -2.11 -3.62
N TYR A 54 5.54 -1.39 -3.91
CA TYR A 54 4.50 -1.05 -2.95
C TYR A 54 3.16 -1.57 -3.44
N GLU A 55 2.43 -2.25 -2.57
CA GLU A 55 1.10 -2.80 -2.84
C GLU A 55 0.13 -2.48 -1.70
N ILE A 56 -1.15 -2.74 -1.92
CA ILE A 56 -2.20 -2.49 -0.93
C ILE A 56 -2.67 -3.83 -0.39
N GLU A 57 -2.76 -3.95 0.92
CA GLU A 57 -3.44 -5.07 1.57
C GLU A 57 -4.57 -4.58 2.46
N PHE A 58 -5.59 -5.43 2.59
CA PHE A 58 -6.70 -5.20 3.50
C PHE A 58 -6.32 -5.74 4.87
N ASN A 59 -6.45 -4.90 5.89
CA ASN A 59 -6.35 -5.33 7.29
C ASN A 59 -7.69 -5.07 8.00
N TRP A 60 -8.24 -6.10 8.62
CA TRP A 60 -9.51 -6.04 9.35
C TRP A 60 -9.33 -5.86 10.85
N GLU A 61 -8.09 -6.04 11.35
CA GLU A 61 -7.71 -5.75 12.74
C GLU A 61 -7.70 -4.23 13.04
#